data_AF-A0AAV5MI07-F1
#
_entry.id   AF-A0AAV5MI07-F1
#
_cell.length_a   1.000
_cell.length_b   1.000
_cell.length_c   1.000
_cell.angle_alpha   90.00
_cell.angle_beta   90.00
_cell.angle_gamma   90.00
#
_symmetry.space_group_name_H-M   'P 1'
#
loop_
_entity.id
_entity.type
_entity.pdbx_description
1 polymer ?
#
loop_
_entity_poly.entity_id
_entity_poly.type
_entity_poly.pdbx_seq_one_letter_code
_entity_poly.pdbx_strand_id
1 'polypeptide(L)' 'MAAAVLLAELAVDELAVEAGLPNGDLNILHGTNDIINAICNDDDIKAISFVGTSTAGAYIYARASAKVKRIQCNI' A
#
# COMPACT_ATOMS: atom_id res chain seq x y z
N MET A 1 7.29 -10.51 14.13
CA MET A 1 6.58 -9.22 14.07
C MET A 1 5.47 -9.18 13.01
N ALA A 2 5.40 -10.10 12.03
CA ALA A 2 4.39 -10.07 10.96
C ALA A 2 2.95 -10.47 11.36
N ALA A 3 2.77 -11.31 12.39
CA ALA A 3 1.43 -11.82 12.74
C ALA A 3 0.52 -10.78 13.42
N ALA A 4 1.08 -9.84 14.21
CA ALA A 4 0.30 -8.82 14.90
C ALA A 4 -0.20 -7.71 13.96
N VAL A 5 0.54 -7.45 12.87
CA VAL A 5 0.16 -6.47 11.84
C VAL A 5 -1.03 -6.98 11.02
N LEU A 6 -1.01 -8.26 10.63
CA LEU A 6 -2.10 -8.89 9.88
C LEU A 6 -3.44 -8.87 10.65
N LEU A 7 -3.40 -9.10 11.97
CA LEU A 7 -4.60 -9.09 12.81
C LEU A 7 -5.19 -7.68 12.97
N ALA A 8 -4.34 -6.64 13.03
CA ALA A 8 -4.79 -5.26 13.09
C ALA A 8 -5.45 -4.82 11.78
N GLU A 9 -4.94 -5.27 10.63
CA GLU A 9 -5.48 -4.96 9.30
C GLU A 9 -6.89 -5.54 9.09
N LEU A 10 -7.11 -6.79 9.49
CA LEU A 10 -8.43 -7.43 9.41
C LEU A 10 -9.47 -6.73 10.30
N ALA A 11 -9.06 -6.29 11.49
CA ALA A 11 -9.94 -5.52 12.37
C ALA A 11 -10.31 -4.15 11.76
N VAL A 12 -9.40 -3.51 11.03
CA VAL A 12 -9.68 -2.25 10.34
C VAL A 12 -10.69 -2.45 9.20
N ASP A 13 -10.60 -3.54 8.45
CA ASP A 13 -11.56 -3.85 7.38
C ASP A 13 -12.99 -4.03 7.92
N GLU A 14 -13.14 -4.85 8.97
CA GLU A 14 -14.44 -5.06 9.64
C GLU A 14 -15.03 -3.75 10.17
N LEU A 15 -14.19 -2.91 10.79
CA LEU A 15 -14.61 -1.60 11.29
C LEU A 15 -14.95 -0.62 10.17
N ALA A 16 -14.29 -0.69 9.01
CA ALA A 16 -14.61 0.14 7.85
C ALA A 16 -16.01 -0.20 7.31
N VAL A 17 -16.33 -1.49 7.23
CA VAL A 17 -17.66 -1.97 6.83
C VAL A 17 -18.71 -1.55 7.86
N GLU A 18 -18.43 -1.69 9.16
CA GLU A 18 -19.34 -1.23 10.22
C GLU A 18 -19.57 0.29 10.18
N ALA A 19 -18.54 1.07 9.84
CA ALA A 19 -18.64 2.51 9.64
C ALA A 19 -19.41 2.91 8.35
N GLY A 20 -19.84 1.94 7.54
CA GLY A 20 -20.62 2.15 6.32
C GLY A 20 -19.79 2.45 5.08
N LEU A 21 -18.49 2.12 5.09
CA LEU A 21 -17.65 2.25 3.90
C LEU A 21 -18.12 1.28 2.80
N PRO A 22 -18.36 1.76 1.57
CA PRO A 22 -18.73 0.88 0.46
C PRO A 22 -17.66 -0.17 0.15
N ASN A 23 -18.10 -1.35 -0.28
CA ASN A 23 -17.20 -2.39 -0.74
C ASN A 23 -16.33 -1.89 -1.88
N GLY A 24 -15.01 -2.10 -1.76
CA GLY A 24 -14.03 -1.72 -2.76
C GLY A 24 -13.38 -0.35 -2.55
N ASP A 25 -13.88 0.47 -1.63
CA ASP A 25 -13.22 1.74 -1.27
C ASP A 25 -11.97 1.50 -0.40
N LEU A 26 -11.98 0.45 0.43
CA LEU A 26 -10.81 -0.10 1.12
C LEU A 26 -10.55 -1.51 0.59
N ASN A 27 -9.33 -1.78 0.14
CA ASN A 27 -8.89 -3.11 -0.26
C ASN A 27 -7.56 -3.43 0.40
N ILE A 28 -7.47 -4.59 1.04
CA ILE A 28 -6.24 -5.07 1.69
C ILE A 28 -5.63 -6.18 0.85
N LEU A 29 -4.42 -5.95 0.35
CA LEU A 29 -3.69 -6.92 -0.47
C LEU A 29 -2.42 -7.37 0.26
N HIS A 30 -2.40 -8.64 0.65
CA HIS A 30 -1.20 -9.26 1.23
C HIS A 30 -0.23 -9.67 0.13
N GLY A 31 1.05 -9.34 0.31
CA GLY A 31 2.06 -9.76 -0.63
C GLY A 31 3.45 -9.24 -0.31
N THR A 32 4.34 -9.42 -1.28
CA THR A 32 5.74 -8.97 -1.19
C THR A 32 6.06 -8.11 -2.41
N ASN A 33 7.25 -8.26 -2.99
CA ASN A 33 7.74 -7.43 -4.09
C ASN A 33 6.84 -7.47 -5.33
N ASP A 34 6.16 -8.59 -5.61
CA ASP A 34 5.30 -8.70 -6.80
C ASP A 34 4.10 -7.76 -6.73
N ILE A 35 3.44 -7.68 -5.57
CA ILE A 35 2.33 -6.75 -5.35
C ILE A 35 2.82 -5.30 -5.37
N ILE A 36 3.97 -5.02 -4.74
CA ILE A 36 4.58 -3.68 -4.78
C ILE A 36 4.86 -3.26 -6.23
N ASN A 37 5.38 -4.17 -7.04
CA ASN A 37 5.67 -3.92 -8.45
C ASN A 37 4.40 -3.73 -9.27
N ALA A 38 3.36 -4.53 -9.02
CA ALA A 38 2.06 -4.34 -9.65
C ALA A 38 1.49 -2.95 -9.33
N ILE A 39 1.47 -2.56 -8.04
CA ILE A 39 0.99 -1.24 -7.59
C ILE A 39 1.76 -0.09 -8.26
N CYS A 40 3.09 -0.20 -8.38
CA CYS A 40 3.90 0.83 -9.02
C CYS A 40 3.64 0.94 -10.53
N ASN A 41 3.26 -0.15 -11.18
CA ASN A 41 3.08 -0.21 -12.63
C ASN A 41 1.63 0.02 -13.08
N ASP A 42 0.65 -0.12 -12.18
CA ASP A 42 -0.77 0.05 -12.46
C ASP A 42 -1.10 1.51 -12.75
N ASP A 43 -1.58 1.82 -13.94
CA ASP A 43 -1.85 3.19 -14.38
C ASP A 43 -3.05 3.84 -13.65
N ASP A 44 -3.95 3.07 -13.04
CA ASP A 44 -5.11 3.57 -12.29
C ASP A 44 -4.72 4.09 -10.90
N ILE A 45 -3.62 3.59 -10.33
CA ILE A 45 -3.10 4.06 -9.04
C ILE A 45 -2.38 5.41 -9.22
N LYS A 46 -2.90 6.47 -8.59
CA LYS A 46 -2.37 7.84 -8.77
C LYS A 46 -1.36 8.26 -7.70
N ALA A 47 -1.41 7.63 -6.52
CA ALA A 47 -0.56 7.99 -5.40
C ALA A 47 -0.14 6.78 -4.58
N ILE A 48 1.06 6.85 -3.99
CA ILE A 48 1.64 5.81 -3.14
C ILE A 48 2.23 6.47 -1.88
N SER A 49 1.89 5.92 -0.71
CA SER A 49 2.56 6.24 0.57
C SER A 49 3.25 4.98 1.07
N PHE A 50 4.52 5.10 1.43
CA PHE A 50 5.34 3.98 1.90
C PHE A 50 6.01 4.31 3.23
N VAL A 51 6.03 3.34 4.13
CA VAL A 51 6.77 3.39 5.40
C VAL A 51 7.63 2.13 5.50
N GLY A 52 8.94 2.27 5.70
CA GLY A 52 9.84 1.14 5.80
C GLY A 52 11.31 1.52 5.65
N THR A 53 12.15 0.55 5.26
CA THR A 53 13.60 0.73 5.18
C THR A 53 14.00 1.65 4.02
N SER A 54 15.16 2.32 4.15
CA SER A 54 15.69 3.21 3.11
C SER A 54 15.92 2.51 1.77
N THR A 55 16.38 1.25 1.79
CA THR A 55 16.60 0.46 0.58
C THR A 55 15.30 0.21 -0.19
N ALA A 56 14.23 -0.20 0.51
CA ALA A 56 12.93 -0.44 -0.12
C ALA A 56 12.28 0.89 -0.55
N GLY A 57 12.35 1.92 0.29
CA GLY A 57 11.80 3.25 -0.01
C GLY A 57 12.41 3.86 -1.26
N ALA A 58 13.74 3.81 -1.40
CA ALA A 58 14.44 4.32 -2.60
C ALA A 58 14.01 3.59 -3.88
N TYR A 59 13.84 2.26 -3.81
CA TYR A 59 13.35 1.45 -4.93
C TYR A 59 11.94 1.85 -5.38
N ILE A 60 11.01 1.94 -4.44
CA ILE A 60 9.60 2.26 -4.71
C ILE A 60 9.49 3.72 -5.20
N TYR A 61 10.20 4.64 -4.56
CA TYR A 61 10.25 6.06 -4.96
C TYR A 61 10.69 6.23 -6.41
N ALA A 62 11.81 5.61 -6.79
CA ALA A 62 12.34 5.70 -8.15
C ALA A 62 11.36 5.12 -9.18
N ARG A 63 10.76 3.96 -8.88
CA ARG A 63 9.83 3.28 -9.79
C ARG A 63 8.52 4.04 -10.00
N ALA A 64 7.89 4.50 -8.92
CA ALA A 64 6.60 5.17 -8.98
C ALA A 64 6.71 6.59 -9.57
N SER A 65 7.78 7.32 -9.22
CA SER A 65 8.02 8.67 -9.78
C SER A 65 8.30 8.62 -11.28
N ALA A 66 8.97 7.58 -11.79
CA ALA A 66 9.14 7.35 -13.22
C ALA A 66 7.82 7.13 -13.97
N LYS A 67 6.76 6.74 -13.26
CA LYS A 67 5.37 6.63 -13.76
C LYS A 67 4.53 7.87 -13.46
N VAL A 68 5.16 8.97 -13.02
CA VAL A 68 4.52 10.25 -12.70
C VAL A 68 3.45 10.11 -11.60
N LYS A 69 3.59 9.10 -10.73
CA LYS A 69 2.73 8.93 -9.56
C LYS A 69 3.19 9.84 -8.43
N ARG A 70 2.25 10.38 -7.65
CA ARG A 70 2.57 11.12 -6.43
C ARG A 70 3.08 10.12 -5.39
N ILE A 71 4.31 10.30 -4.89
CA ILE A 71 4.88 9.37 -3.91
C ILE A 71 5.49 10.07 -2.71
N GLN A 72 5.24 9.50 -1.54
CA GLN A 72 5.87 9.85 -0.27
C GLN A 72 6.43 8.59 0.38
N CYS A 73 7.69 8.65 0.80
CA CYS A 73 8.35 7.59 1.56
C CYS A 73 8.78 8.15 2.91
N ASN A 74 8.31 7.54 4.00
CA ASN A 74 8.79 7.79 5.35
C ASN A 74 9.80 6.70 5.73
N ILE A 75 11.00 7.14 6.14
CA ILE A 75 12.18 6.31 6.35
C ILE A 75 12.67 6.41 7.77
#